data_AF-A0A960I7J8-F1
#
_entry.id   AF-A0A960I7J8-F1
#
_cell.length_a   1.000
_cell.length_b   1.000
_cell.length_c   1.000
_cell.angle_alpha   90.00
_cell.angle_beta   90.00
_cell.angle_gamma   90.00
#
_symmetry.space_group_name_H-M   'P 1'
#
loop_
_entity.id
_entity.type
_entity.pdbx_description
1 polymer ?
#
loop_
_entity_poly.entity_id
_entity_poly.type
_entity_poly.pdbx_seq_one_letter_code
_entity_poly.pdbx_strand_id
1 'polypeptide(L)'
;MPNVSVIMKGERDFAEVFKEIGGPEADQMIRRFHTQGAQITVRHTRPLVPVGRTGNLRESLRAAGAQRGGVAIVGDAKAYYARWVHNGTKRIKRQPFMYRGADRAAQEVHDLGYQLLEELLDG
;
A
#
# COMPACT_ATOMS: atom_id res chain seq x y z
N MET A 1 14.07 -1.60 -10.07
CA MET A 1 12.68 -2.09 -9.83
C MET A 1 12.53 -2.40 -8.35
N PRO A 2 11.35 -2.13 -7.72
CA PRO A 2 11.10 -2.59 -6.36
C PRO A 2 11.10 -4.12 -6.29
N ASN A 3 11.49 -4.68 -5.14
CA ASN A 3 11.64 -6.13 -4.98
C ASN A 3 10.40 -6.82 -4.45
N VAL A 4 9.53 -6.08 -3.75
CA VAL A 4 8.21 -6.54 -3.31
C VAL A 4 7.25 -5.36 -3.36
N SER A 5 6.03 -5.61 -3.82
CA SER A 5 4.92 -4.66 -3.81
C SER A 5 3.66 -5.33 -3.27
N VAL A 6 2.78 -4.54 -2.65
CA VAL A 6 1.43 -4.95 -2.28
C VAL A 6 0.47 -3.83 -2.62
N ILE A 7 -0.61 -4.17 -3.32
CA ILE A 7 -1.74 -3.27 -3.56
C ILE A 7 -2.53 -3.19 -2.24
N MET A 8 -2.97 -1.99 -1.87
CA MET A 8 -3.79 -1.82 -0.68
C MET A 8 -5.10 -2.62 -0.78
N LYS A 9 -5.57 -3.17 0.34
CA LYS A 9 -6.84 -3.91 0.35
C LYS A 9 -8.02 -2.95 0.21
N GLY A 10 -9.01 -3.32 -0.59
CA GLY A 10 -10.14 -2.46 -0.96
C GLY A 10 -9.92 -1.62 -2.23
N GLU A 11 -8.70 -1.63 -2.81
CA GLU A 11 -8.40 -0.85 -4.02
C GLU A 11 -9.42 -1.07 -5.12
N ARG A 12 -9.65 -2.34 -5.49
CA ARG A 12 -10.54 -2.70 -6.58
C ARG A 12 -11.98 -2.28 -6.32
N ASP A 13 -12.46 -2.52 -5.10
CA ASP A 13 -13.86 -2.29 -4.73
C ASP A 13 -14.20 -0.80 -4.88
N PHE A 14 -13.37 0.09 -4.34
CA PHE A 14 -13.59 1.53 -4.47
C PHE A 14 -13.24 2.06 -5.86
N ALA A 15 -12.24 1.49 -6.55
CA ALA A 15 -11.90 1.89 -7.91
C ALA A 15 -13.05 1.62 -8.90
N GLU A 16 -13.75 0.49 -8.73
CA GLU A 16 -14.96 0.18 -9.51
C GLU A 16 -16.08 1.20 -9.22
N VAL A 17 -16.34 1.51 -7.94
CA VAL A 17 -17.38 2.50 -7.55
C VAL A 17 -17.08 3.91 -8.07
N PHE A 18 -15.87 4.44 -7.86
CA PHE A 18 -15.51 5.78 -8.37
C PHE A 18 -15.60 5.85 -9.90
N LYS A 19 -15.25 4.76 -10.60
CA LYS A 19 -15.37 4.67 -12.05
C LYS A 19 -16.82 4.66 -12.52
N GLU A 20 -17.70 3.99 -11.80
CA GLU A 20 -19.14 3.96 -12.09
C GLU A 20 -19.79 5.34 -11.92
N ILE A 21 -19.43 6.07 -10.86
CA ILE A 21 -19.89 7.46 -10.66
C ILE A 21 -19.37 8.35 -11.80
N GLY A 22 -18.07 8.27 -12.08
CA GLY A 22 -17.41 9.03 -13.15
C GLY A 22 -17.37 10.54 -12.91
N GLY A 23 -16.73 11.26 -13.82
CA GLY A 23 -16.59 12.71 -13.77
C GLY A 23 -15.30 13.23 -13.09
N PRO A 24 -15.00 14.53 -13.25
CA PRO A 24 -13.75 15.12 -12.75
C PRO A 24 -13.55 15.02 -11.24
N GLU A 25 -14.64 15.06 -10.46
CA GLU A 25 -14.64 14.97 -9.01
C GLU A 25 -14.33 13.53 -8.56
N ALA A 26 -14.98 12.52 -9.18
CA ALA A 26 -14.69 11.12 -8.90
C ALA A 26 -13.24 10.74 -9.26
N ASP A 27 -12.72 11.27 -10.37
CA ASP A 27 -11.31 11.13 -10.77
C ASP A 27 -10.33 11.73 -9.75
N GLN A 28 -10.73 12.80 -9.07
CA GLN A 28 -9.94 13.39 -7.99
C GLN A 28 -10.01 12.53 -6.72
N MET A 29 -11.20 12.01 -6.38
CA MET A 29 -11.39 11.17 -5.20
C MET A 29 -10.63 9.85 -5.31
N ILE A 30 -10.66 9.17 -6.46
CA ILE A 30 -9.88 7.93 -6.64
C ILE A 30 -8.36 8.19 -6.52
N ARG A 31 -7.85 9.33 -7.01
CA ARG A 31 -6.44 9.72 -6.84
C ARG A 31 -6.08 9.98 -5.39
N ARG A 32 -6.97 10.64 -4.64
CA ARG A 32 -6.82 10.85 -3.18
C ARG A 32 -6.81 9.52 -2.45
N PHE A 33 -7.77 8.65 -2.76
CA PHE A 33 -7.89 7.30 -2.20
C PHE A 33 -6.60 6.49 -2.41
N HIS A 34 -6.10 6.41 -3.65
CA HIS A 34 -4.85 5.71 -3.95
C HIS A 34 -3.64 6.29 -3.21
N THR A 35 -3.54 7.61 -3.11
CA THR A 35 -2.40 8.27 -2.47
C THR A 35 -2.41 8.04 -0.96
N GLN A 36 -3.54 8.31 -0.32
CA GLN A 36 -3.69 8.23 1.13
C GLN A 36 -3.75 6.76 1.59
N GLY A 37 -4.48 5.89 0.89
CA GLY A 37 -4.55 4.46 1.19
C GLY A 37 -3.19 3.76 1.09
N ALA A 38 -2.35 4.13 0.12
CA ALA A 38 -0.97 3.64 0.05
C ALA A 38 -0.12 4.11 1.23
N GLN A 39 -0.31 5.36 1.69
CA GLN A 39 0.38 5.89 2.88
C GLN A 39 -0.06 5.19 4.17
N ILE A 40 -1.36 4.93 4.33
CA ILE A 40 -1.92 4.12 5.42
C ILE A 40 -1.25 2.74 5.43
N THR A 41 -1.20 2.08 4.27
CA THR A 41 -0.54 0.77 4.11
C THR A 41 0.93 0.82 4.52
N VAL A 42 1.67 1.85 4.10
CA VAL A 42 3.08 2.04 4.50
C VAL A 42 3.22 2.23 6.01
N ARG A 43 2.37 3.05 6.63
CA ARG A 43 2.41 3.32 8.06
C ARG A 43 2.22 2.05 8.88
N HIS A 44 1.23 1.22 8.51
CA HIS A 44 0.95 -0.06 9.17
C HIS A 44 2.00 -1.14 8.87
N THR A 45 2.63 -1.08 7.69
CA THR A 45 3.69 -2.02 7.30
C THR A 45 5.02 -1.70 7.99
N ARG A 46 5.37 -0.42 8.16
CA ARG A 46 6.66 0.04 8.67
C ARG A 46 7.12 -0.62 9.99
N PRO A 47 6.29 -0.78 11.04
CA PRO A 47 6.71 -1.46 12.26
C PRO A 47 6.91 -2.97 12.11
N LEU A 48 6.38 -3.57 11.03
CA LEU A 48 6.54 -5.00 10.73
C LEU A 48 7.79 -5.30 9.91
N VAL A 49 8.40 -4.27 9.30
CA VAL A 49 9.59 -4.46 8.48
C VAL A 49 10.78 -4.80 9.37
N PRO A 50 11.49 -5.91 9.10
CA PRO A 50 12.65 -6.29 9.89
C PRO A 50 13.74 -5.23 9.85
N VAL A 51 14.18 -4.79 11.03
CA VAL A 51 15.26 -3.83 11.19
C VAL A 51 16.54 -4.64 11.40
N GLY A 52 17.17 -5.04 10.30
CA GLY A 52 18.53 -5.57 10.34
C GLY A 52 19.54 -4.49 10.78
N ARG A 53 20.84 -4.80 10.74
CA ARG A 53 21.90 -3.90 11.21
C ARG A 53 21.88 -2.49 10.60
N THR A 54 21.50 -2.38 9.32
CA THR A 54 21.55 -1.10 8.58
C THR A 54 20.23 -0.35 8.52
N GLY A 55 19.09 -0.97 8.86
CA GLY A 55 17.77 -0.35 8.68
C GLY A 55 17.29 -0.13 7.23
N ASN A 56 18.17 -0.30 6.23
CA ASN A 56 17.89 -0.03 4.80
C ASN A 56 16.55 -0.60 4.31
N LEU A 57 16.20 -1.82 4.74
CA LEU A 57 14.96 -2.46 4.30
C LEU A 57 13.73 -1.63 4.71
N ARG A 58 13.68 -1.18 5.96
CA ARG A 58 12.60 -0.35 6.49
C ARG A 58 12.60 1.04 5.86
N GLU A 59 13.78 1.62 5.63
CA GLU A 59 13.92 2.92 4.97
C GLU A 59 13.45 2.91 3.52
N SER A 60 13.64 1.80 2.81
CA SER A 60 13.21 1.65 1.42
C SER A 60 11.69 1.54 1.23
N LEU A 61 10.93 1.31 2.32
CA LEU A 61 9.48 1.18 2.29
C LEU A 61 8.82 2.54 2.00
N ARG A 62 8.05 2.59 0.90
CA ARG A 62 7.40 3.82 0.43
C ARG A 62 6.10 3.53 -0.31
N ALA A 63 5.25 4.55 -0.40
CA ALA A 63 4.04 4.54 -1.21
C ALA A 63 4.41 4.85 -2.68
N ALA A 64 3.67 4.27 -3.61
CA ALA A 64 3.84 4.44 -5.05
C ALA A 64 2.52 4.17 -5.79
N GLY A 65 2.50 4.40 -7.10
CA GLY A 65 1.38 3.95 -7.94
C GLY A 65 0.05 4.67 -7.68
N ALA A 66 0.07 5.92 -7.21
CA ALA A 66 -1.15 6.70 -6.94
C ALA A 66 -2.07 6.83 -8.17
N GLN A 67 -1.53 6.81 -9.39
CA GLN A 67 -2.33 6.85 -10.62
C GLN A 67 -2.89 5.48 -11.05
N ARG A 68 -2.45 4.37 -10.44
CA ARG A 68 -2.70 3.00 -10.92
C ARG A 68 -3.20 2.03 -9.83
N GLY A 69 -3.61 2.53 -8.65
CA GLY A 69 -4.19 1.68 -7.59
C GLY A 69 -3.64 1.87 -6.17
N GLY A 70 -2.66 2.74 -5.92
CA GLY A 70 -2.14 2.93 -4.55
C GLY A 70 -1.41 1.69 -4.01
N VAL A 71 -0.08 1.73 -4.07
CA VAL A 71 0.77 0.55 -3.81
C VAL A 71 1.80 0.88 -2.74
N ALA A 72 2.00 -0.04 -1.80
CA ALA A 72 3.18 0.00 -0.94
C ALA A 72 4.28 -0.85 -1.58
N ILE A 73 5.49 -0.28 -1.70
CA ILE A 73 6.65 -0.96 -2.27
C ILE A 73 7.82 -0.95 -1.30
N VAL A 74 8.63 -2.01 -1.34
CA VAL A 74 9.84 -2.15 -0.54
C VAL A 74 10.99 -2.70 -1.38
N GLY A 75 12.20 -2.26 -1.07
CA GLY A 75 13.40 -2.61 -1.80
C GLY A 75 13.82 -1.52 -2.80
N ASP A 76 15.13 -1.43 -2.93
CA ASP A 76 15.88 -0.60 -3.88
C ASP A 76 17.26 -1.23 -4.08
N ALA A 77 18.24 -0.49 -4.59
CA ALA A 77 19.60 -0.99 -4.75
C ALA A 77 20.28 -1.40 -3.42
N LYS A 78 19.99 -0.69 -2.32
CA LYS A 78 20.54 -0.95 -0.97
C LYS A 78 19.77 -2.03 -0.21
N ALA A 79 18.51 -2.24 -0.57
CA ALA A 79 17.60 -3.25 -0.04
C ALA A 79 17.20 -4.28 -1.12
N TYR A 80 18.16 -4.70 -1.94
CA TYR A 80 17.96 -5.68 -3.03
C TYR A 80 17.43 -7.03 -2.51
N TYR A 81 17.64 -7.29 -1.22
CA TYR A 81 17.28 -8.52 -0.54
C TYR A 81 15.84 -8.60 -0.01
N ALA A 82 15.03 -7.56 -0.20
CA ALA A 82 13.67 -7.50 0.35
C ALA A 82 12.82 -8.73 -0.02
N ARG A 83 12.91 -9.21 -1.27
CA ARG A 83 12.15 -10.38 -1.75
C ARG A 83 12.46 -11.66 -0.98
N TRP A 84 13.72 -11.86 -0.58
CA TRP A 84 14.14 -13.08 0.12
C TRP A 84 13.76 -13.03 1.59
N VAL A 85 13.78 -11.85 2.20
CA VAL A 85 13.26 -11.68 3.57
C VAL A 85 11.74 -11.87 3.59
N HIS A 86 11.04 -11.27 2.63
CA HIS A 86 9.59 -11.31 2.55
C HIS A 86 9.05 -12.72 2.30
N ASN A 87 9.58 -13.42 1.29
CA ASN A 87 9.11 -14.73 0.86
C ASN A 87 9.84 -15.90 1.54
N GLY A 88 11.00 -15.65 2.15
CA GLY A 88 11.89 -16.69 2.64
C GLY A 88 12.71 -17.35 1.54
N THR A 89 13.67 -18.15 1.96
CA THR A 89 14.47 -19.06 1.11
C THR A 89 14.77 -20.32 1.92
N LYS A 90 15.51 -21.29 1.36
CA LYS A 90 16.00 -22.44 2.13
C LYS A 90 16.83 -22.05 3.37
N ARG A 91 17.48 -20.87 3.34
CA ARG A 91 18.37 -20.38 4.42
C ARG A 91 17.79 -19.22 5.22
N ILE A 92 16.70 -18.61 4.75
CA ILE A 92 16.09 -17.42 5.37
C ILE A 92 14.65 -17.74 5.72
N LYS A 93 14.29 -17.65 7.00
CA LYS A 93 12.90 -17.81 7.45
C LYS A 93 12.03 -16.72 6.83
N ARG A 94 10.89 -17.12 6.25
CA ARG A 94 9.89 -16.22 5.65
C ARG A 94 9.37 -15.21 6.68
N GLN A 95 9.34 -13.92 6.31
CA GLN A 95 8.75 -12.84 7.10
C GLN A 95 7.81 -12.00 6.23
N PRO A 96 6.51 -12.35 6.14
CA PRO A 96 5.60 -11.77 5.15
C PRO A 96 5.05 -10.38 5.56
N PHE A 97 5.95 -9.44 5.88
CA PHE A 97 5.60 -8.15 6.48
C PHE A 97 4.70 -7.26 5.59
N MET A 98 4.84 -7.30 4.25
CA MET A 98 3.97 -6.52 3.34
C MET A 98 2.51 -7.00 3.40
N TYR A 99 2.27 -8.32 3.38
CA TYR A 99 0.92 -8.87 3.48
C TYR A 99 0.29 -8.54 4.83
N ARG A 100 1.03 -8.75 5.93
CA ARG A 100 0.56 -8.41 7.27
C ARG A 100 0.29 -6.92 7.43
N GLY A 101 1.09 -6.07 6.79
CA GLY A 101 0.88 -4.62 6.79
C GLY A 101 -0.38 -4.22 6.04
N ALA A 102 -0.62 -4.81 4.86
CA ALA A 102 -1.85 -4.62 4.11
C ALA A 102 -3.09 -5.15 4.87
N ASP A 103 -2.98 -6.28 5.57
CA ASP A 103 -4.05 -6.81 6.42
C ASP A 103 -4.40 -5.84 7.55
N ARG A 104 -3.39 -5.26 8.22
CA ARG A 104 -3.60 -4.29 9.31
C ARG A 104 -4.16 -2.96 8.82
N ALA A 105 -3.78 -2.55 7.61
CA ALA A 105 -4.25 -1.33 6.99
C ALA A 105 -5.68 -1.43 6.46
N ALA A 106 -6.19 -2.65 6.22
CA ALA A 106 -7.41 -2.88 5.45
C ALA A 106 -8.63 -2.10 5.96
N GLN A 107 -8.88 -2.13 7.27
CA GLN A 107 -10.01 -1.43 7.86
C GLN A 107 -9.91 0.08 7.63
N GLU A 108 -8.76 0.67 7.94
CA GLU A 108 -8.56 2.12 7.79
C GLU A 108 -8.56 2.57 6.33
N VAL A 109 -8.11 1.72 5.40
CA VAL A 109 -8.24 1.98 3.96
C VAL A 109 -9.72 1.95 3.54
N HIS A 110 -10.52 1.01 4.05
CA HIS A 110 -11.97 1.00 3.79
C HIS A 110 -12.67 2.22 4.36
N ASP A 111 -12.36 2.61 5.60
CA ASP A 111 -12.93 3.78 6.24
C ASP A 111 -12.64 5.05 5.42
N LEU A 112 -11.40 5.18 4.91
CA LEU A 112 -11.03 6.25 3.98
C LEU A 112 -11.84 6.21 2.67
N GLY A 113 -12.05 5.03 2.10
CA GLY A 113 -12.84 4.86 0.89
C GLY A 113 -14.28 5.34 1.07
N TYR A 114 -14.93 4.95 2.17
CA TYR A 114 -16.27 5.42 2.52
C TYR A 114 -16.33 6.91 2.75
N GLN A 115 -15.38 7.47 3.50
CA GLN A 115 -15.31 8.90 3.75
C GLN A 115 -15.23 9.71 2.44
N LEU A 116 -14.43 9.25 1.47
CA LEU A 116 -14.31 9.94 0.18
C LEU A 116 -15.53 9.77 -0.72
N LEU A 117 -16.27 8.66 -0.57
CA LEU A 117 -17.56 8.48 -1.26
C LEU A 117 -18.63 9.39 -0.67
N GLU A 118 -18.71 9.50 0.66
CA GLU A 118 -19.61 10.45 1.32
C GLU A 118 -19.30 11.89 0.88
N GLU A 119 -18.03 12.30 0.88
CA GLU A 119 -17.60 13.62 0.40
C GLU A 119 -18.01 13.87 -1.06
N LEU A 120 -18.02 12.84 -1.91
CA LEU A 120 -18.39 12.95 -3.31
C LEU A 120 -19.91 13.03 -3.52
N LEU A 121 -20.70 12.39 -2.66
CA LEU A 121 -22.16 12.31 -2.80
C LEU A 121 -22.88 13.48 -2.12
N ASP A 122 -22.29 14.03 -1.06
CA ASP A 122 -22.85 15.14 -0.27
C ASP A 122 -22.38 16.52 -0.76
N GLY A 123 -21.42 16.57 -1.68
CA GLY A 123 -20.94 17.79 -2.35
C GLY A 123 -21.81 18.21 -3.52
#